data_AF-A0A7V7E0D2-F1
#
_entry.id   AF-A0A7V7E0D2-F1
#
_cell.length_a   1.000
_cell.length_b   1.000
_cell.length_c   1.000
_cell.angle_alpha   90.00
_cell.angle_beta   90.00
_cell.angle_gamma   90.00
#
_symmetry.space_group_name_H-M   'P 1'
#
loop_
_entity.id
_entity.type
_entity.pdbx_description
1 polymer ?
#
loop_
_entity_poly.entity_id
_entity_poly.type
_entity_poly.pdbx_seq_one_letter_code
_entity_poly.pdbx_strand_id
1 'polypeptide(L)'
;EAEAEPEAEAEKTGRWEARESYKQPVYSDQIGLLATGDAQTDYSAAIRAIGAGRRSAASIHQMMYDIEPGLPEDIIIQDSVLQNVNHVERVGESSRNIMPLCGPKELAECKEIEKGYSADTAKDEASRCLQCGLICYERRWGEMEQPEKVEQTA
;
A
#
# COMPACT_ATOMS: atom_id res chain seq x y z
N GLU A 1 -28.59 40.31 -49.96
CA GLU A 1 -28.68 38.86 -50.22
C GLU A 1 -27.65 38.18 -49.34
N ALA A 2 -28.05 37.07 -48.73
CA ALA A 2 -27.36 36.42 -47.62
C ALA A 2 -26.13 35.61 -48.06
N GLU A 3 -25.32 35.33 -47.04
CA GLU A 3 -23.98 34.74 -46.98
C GLU A 3 -23.77 33.41 -47.74
N ALA A 4 -22.50 33.14 -48.05
CA ALA A 4 -21.96 31.79 -48.10
C ALA A 4 -20.47 31.84 -47.72
N GLU A 5 -20.18 31.62 -46.45
CA GLU A 5 -18.83 31.29 -45.97
C GLU A 5 -18.51 29.82 -46.27
N PRO A 6 -17.23 29.46 -46.54
CA PRO A 6 -16.88 28.09 -46.90
C PRO A 6 -17.00 27.15 -45.69
N GLU A 7 -17.67 26.01 -45.90
CA GLU A 7 -17.79 24.93 -44.94
C GLU A 7 -16.39 24.40 -44.55
N ALA A 8 -16.01 24.61 -43.29
CA ALA A 8 -14.82 24.02 -42.72
C ALA A 8 -15.02 22.50 -42.59
N GLU A 9 -14.16 21.76 -43.27
CA GLU A 9 -14.07 20.30 -43.26
C GLU A 9 -13.81 19.82 -41.82
N ALA A 10 -14.82 19.21 -41.19
CA ALA A 10 -14.72 18.70 -39.84
C ALA A 10 -13.74 17.52 -39.78
N GLU A 11 -12.53 17.77 -39.27
CA GLU A 11 -11.58 16.74 -38.86
C GLU A 11 -12.32 15.68 -38.02
N LYS A 12 -12.18 14.41 -38.41
CA LYS A 12 -12.68 13.26 -37.65
C LYS A 12 -11.89 13.16 -36.35
N THR A 13 -12.31 13.94 -35.37
CA THR A 13 -11.91 13.79 -33.97
C THR A 13 -12.22 12.36 -33.56
N GLY A 14 -11.19 11.59 -33.19
CA GLY A 14 -11.37 10.23 -32.68
C GLY A 14 -12.38 10.25 -31.54
N ARG A 15 -13.39 9.38 -31.59
CA ARG A 15 -14.39 9.27 -30.52
C ARG A 15 -13.66 8.88 -29.23
N TRP A 16 -13.64 9.79 -28.26
CA TRP A 16 -13.17 9.49 -26.93
C TRP A 16 -14.13 8.48 -26.28
N GLU A 17 -13.61 7.31 -25.95
CA GLU A 17 -14.33 6.31 -25.16
C GLU A 17 -13.75 6.30 -23.75
N ALA A 18 -14.58 6.59 -22.75
CA ALA A 18 -14.17 6.46 -21.35
C ALA A 18 -14.21 4.98 -20.96
N ARG A 19 -13.07 4.46 -20.49
CA ARG A 19 -12.96 3.11 -19.93
C ARG A 19 -12.84 3.18 -18.42
N GLU A 20 -13.60 2.34 -17.74
CA GLU A 20 -13.57 2.26 -16.27
C GLU A 20 -12.28 1.59 -15.81
N SER A 21 -11.70 2.08 -14.70
CA SER A 21 -10.57 1.41 -14.06
C SER A 21 -11.07 0.18 -13.31
N TYR A 22 -10.27 -0.88 -13.24
CA TYR A 22 -10.60 -2.02 -12.39
C TYR A 22 -10.69 -1.59 -10.92
N LYS A 23 -11.73 -2.07 -10.23
CA LYS A 23 -11.97 -1.78 -8.83
C LYS A 23 -11.07 -2.63 -7.94
N GLN A 24 -11.05 -2.35 -6.63
CA GLN A 24 -10.35 -3.23 -5.70
C GLN A 24 -10.92 -4.67 -5.81
N PRO A 25 -10.11 -5.73 -5.60
CA PRO A 25 -10.54 -7.12 -5.84
C PRO A 25 -11.85 -7.52 -5.15
N VAL A 26 -12.08 -6.99 -3.94
CA VAL A 26 -13.31 -7.21 -3.15
C VAL A 26 -14.57 -6.59 -3.78
N TYR A 27 -14.42 -5.66 -4.73
CA TYR A 27 -15.49 -4.98 -5.46
C TYR A 27 -15.42 -5.24 -6.96
N SER A 28 -14.84 -6.37 -7.36
CA SER A 28 -14.65 -6.75 -8.77
C SER A 28 -15.96 -6.96 -9.54
N ASP A 29 -17.06 -7.21 -8.83
CA ASP A 29 -18.41 -7.38 -9.35
C ASP A 29 -19.16 -6.06 -9.55
N GLN A 30 -18.66 -4.95 -9.01
CA GLN A 30 -19.31 -3.65 -9.11
C GLN A 30 -19.00 -2.98 -10.46
N ILE A 31 -20.01 -2.31 -11.03
CA ILE A 31 -19.94 -1.64 -12.34
C ILE A 31 -20.39 -0.19 -12.18
N GLY A 32 -19.67 0.75 -12.80
CA GLY A 32 -20.09 2.15 -12.91
C GLY A 32 -19.37 3.12 -11.97
N LEU A 33 -19.44 4.41 -12.34
CA LEU A 33 -18.77 5.52 -11.67
C LEU A 33 -19.46 5.91 -10.36
N LEU A 34 -18.67 6.11 -9.31
CA LEU A 34 -19.05 6.35 -7.91
C LEU A 34 -19.64 5.13 -7.17
N ALA A 35 -19.24 3.91 -7.55
CA ALA A 35 -19.61 2.70 -6.81
C ALA A 35 -18.92 2.65 -5.44
N THR A 36 -19.37 1.77 -4.54
CA THR A 36 -18.78 1.59 -3.20
C THR A 36 -17.29 1.26 -3.27
N GLY A 37 -16.85 0.54 -4.32
CA GLY A 37 -15.44 0.25 -4.55
C GLY A 37 -14.58 1.40 -5.08
N ASP A 38 -15.17 2.56 -5.33
CA ASP A 38 -14.46 3.74 -5.83
C ASP A 38 -13.79 4.51 -4.68
N ALA A 39 -12.67 5.16 -5.00
CA ALA A 39 -11.88 5.87 -4.01
C ALA A 39 -12.63 7.10 -3.46
N GLN A 40 -13.23 6.97 -2.27
CA GLN A 40 -13.76 8.10 -1.50
C GLN A 40 -12.66 8.67 -0.59
N THR A 41 -12.63 9.99 -0.45
CA THR A 41 -11.52 10.73 0.18
C THR A 41 -11.56 10.63 1.71
N ASP A 42 -10.69 9.82 2.30
CA ASP A 42 -10.36 9.81 3.74
C ASP A 42 -8.85 10.09 3.95
N TYR A 43 -8.33 10.11 5.19
CA TYR A 43 -6.89 10.35 5.46
C TYR A 43 -5.95 9.31 4.83
N SER A 44 -6.47 8.18 4.35
CA SER A 44 -5.71 7.21 3.56
C SER A 44 -5.66 7.58 2.07
N ALA A 45 -6.32 8.67 1.65
CA ALA A 45 -6.45 9.09 0.27
C ALA A 45 -5.10 9.24 -0.43
N ALA A 46 -4.07 9.77 0.23
CA ALA A 46 -2.75 9.89 -0.41
C ALA A 46 -2.14 8.50 -0.71
N ILE A 47 -2.16 7.59 0.27
CA ILE A 47 -1.64 6.23 0.11
C ILE A 47 -2.47 5.46 -0.93
N ARG A 48 -3.80 5.57 -0.86
CA ARG A 48 -4.72 4.94 -1.82
C ARG A 48 -4.58 5.52 -3.22
N ALA A 49 -4.39 6.83 -3.37
CA ALA A 49 -4.18 7.50 -4.65
C ALA A 49 -2.85 7.10 -5.27
N ILE A 50 -1.76 7.05 -4.49
CA ILE A 50 -0.47 6.53 -4.95
C ILE A 50 -0.62 5.06 -5.39
N GLY A 51 -1.28 4.24 -4.57
CA GLY A 51 -1.56 2.83 -4.89
C GLY A 51 -2.37 2.68 -6.17
N ALA A 52 -3.43 3.48 -6.35
CA ALA A 52 -4.26 3.51 -7.54
C ALA A 52 -3.46 3.96 -8.78
N GLY A 53 -2.67 5.03 -8.67
CA GLY A 53 -1.83 5.51 -9.76
C GLY A 53 -0.81 4.47 -10.23
N ARG A 54 -0.12 3.79 -9.30
CA ARG A 54 0.81 2.69 -9.63
C ARG A 54 0.10 1.56 -10.37
N ARG A 55 -1.08 1.19 -9.88
CA ARG A 55 -1.95 0.17 -10.48
C ARG A 55 -2.40 0.55 -11.89
N SER A 56 -2.84 1.79 -12.09
CA SER A 56 -3.23 2.33 -13.40
C SER A 56 -2.06 2.34 -14.37
N ALA A 57 -0.88 2.83 -13.96
CA ALA A 57 0.30 2.86 -14.82
C ALA A 57 0.75 1.46 -15.27
N ALA A 58 0.77 0.49 -14.35
CA ALA A 58 1.10 -0.90 -14.67
C ALA A 58 0.10 -1.50 -15.67
N SER A 59 -1.19 -1.18 -15.51
CA SER A 59 -2.25 -1.72 -16.38
C SER A 59 -2.24 -1.08 -17.76
N ILE A 60 -2.00 0.23 -17.84
CA ILE A 60 -1.79 0.94 -19.11
C ILE A 60 -0.60 0.34 -19.85
N HIS A 61 0.51 0.07 -19.15
CA HIS A 61 1.65 -0.62 -19.73
C HIS A 61 1.24 -2.00 -20.27
N GLN A 62 0.60 -2.84 -19.46
CA GLN A 62 0.15 -4.17 -19.89
C GLN A 62 -0.73 -4.10 -21.15
N MET A 63 -1.71 -3.20 -21.16
CA MET A 63 -2.61 -2.98 -22.30
C MET A 63 -1.87 -2.49 -23.56
N MET A 64 -0.90 -1.59 -23.43
CA MET A 64 -0.13 -1.07 -24.57
C MET A 64 0.75 -2.13 -25.25
N TYR A 65 1.12 -3.19 -24.52
CA TYR A 65 2.02 -4.24 -24.99
C TYR A 65 1.31 -5.59 -25.18
N ASP A 66 -0.03 -5.61 -25.22
CA ASP A 66 -0.84 -6.83 -25.32
C ASP A 66 -0.51 -7.90 -24.26
N ILE A 67 -0.10 -7.46 -23.06
CA ILE A 67 0.08 -8.31 -21.89
C ILE A 67 -1.26 -8.40 -21.16
N GLU A 68 -1.72 -9.62 -20.88
CA GLU A 68 -2.97 -9.83 -20.15
C GLU A 68 -2.88 -9.22 -18.74
N PRO A 69 -3.79 -8.30 -18.37
CA PRO A 69 -3.80 -7.74 -17.02
C PRO A 69 -4.18 -8.80 -15.99
N GLY A 70 -3.24 -9.13 -15.12
CA GLY A 70 -3.43 -10.13 -14.07
C GLY A 70 -2.92 -9.64 -12.72
N LEU A 71 -3.59 -10.07 -11.65
CA LEU A 71 -3.08 -9.96 -10.29
C LEU A 71 -2.24 -11.22 -10.00
N PRO A 72 -1.08 -11.10 -9.33
CA PRO A 72 -0.38 -12.26 -8.80
C PRO A 72 -1.28 -13.07 -7.86
N GLU A 73 -1.17 -14.40 -7.89
CA GLU A 73 -1.95 -15.29 -7.03
C GLU A 73 -1.69 -15.04 -5.53
N ASP A 74 -0.45 -14.68 -5.16
CA ASP A 74 -0.02 -14.44 -3.78
C ASP A 74 -0.23 -13.00 -3.30
N ILE A 75 -1.27 -12.31 -3.80
CA ILE A 75 -1.52 -10.94 -3.35
C ILE A 75 -2.10 -10.91 -1.93
N ILE A 76 -1.52 -10.07 -1.08
CA ILE A 76 -2.04 -9.86 0.28
C ILE A 76 -3.33 -9.03 0.18
N ILE A 77 -4.45 -9.65 0.56
CA ILE A 77 -5.77 -9.05 0.70
C ILE A 77 -6.11 -8.83 2.18
N GLN A 78 -7.24 -8.18 2.46
CA GLN A 78 -7.65 -7.87 3.84
C GLN A 78 -7.81 -9.12 4.71
N ASP A 79 -8.24 -10.22 4.11
CA ASP A 79 -8.45 -11.50 4.81
C ASP A 79 -7.23 -12.44 4.72
N SER A 80 -6.11 -11.99 4.17
CA SER A 80 -4.90 -12.80 4.11
C SER A 80 -4.37 -13.10 5.51
N VAL A 81 -4.22 -14.38 5.81
CA VAL A 81 -3.59 -14.83 7.05
C VAL A 81 -2.08 -14.65 6.91
N LEU A 82 -1.56 -13.59 7.51
CA LEU A 82 -0.13 -13.34 7.58
C LEU A 82 0.47 -14.05 8.80
N GLN A 83 1.67 -14.62 8.63
CA GLN A 83 2.46 -15.13 9.74
C GLN A 83 2.65 -14.03 10.78
N ASN A 84 2.27 -14.32 12.02
CA ASN A 84 2.45 -13.42 13.15
C ASN A 84 3.36 -14.06 14.20
N VAL A 85 4.08 -13.24 14.95
CA VAL A 85 4.98 -13.68 16.02
C VAL A 85 4.25 -13.54 17.34
N ASN A 86 3.78 -14.66 17.89
CA ASN A 86 3.06 -14.68 19.17
C ASN A 86 3.98 -14.85 20.38
N HIS A 87 5.21 -15.31 20.17
CA HIS A 87 6.20 -15.55 21.21
C HIS A 87 7.62 -15.46 20.65
N VAL A 88 8.56 -14.97 21.46
CA VAL A 88 9.99 -14.96 21.15
C VAL A 88 10.73 -15.58 22.33
N GLU A 89 11.49 -16.65 22.07
CA GLU A 89 12.28 -17.29 23.11
C GLU A 89 13.46 -16.42 23.53
N ARG A 90 13.87 -16.54 24.80
CA ARG A 90 15.06 -15.85 25.36
C ARG A 90 15.01 -14.33 25.26
N VAL A 91 13.82 -13.74 25.09
CA VAL A 91 13.57 -12.31 25.18
C VAL A 91 12.68 -12.06 26.40
N GLY A 92 13.12 -11.18 27.29
CA GLY A 92 12.33 -10.79 28.45
C GLY A 92 11.12 -9.94 28.04
N GLU A 93 9.96 -10.25 28.60
CA GLU A 93 8.77 -9.42 28.40
C GLU A 93 9.00 -8.04 29.03
N SER A 94 8.72 -7.00 28.26
CA SER A 94 8.75 -5.62 28.73
C SER A 94 7.61 -4.84 28.11
N SER A 95 6.88 -4.11 28.95
CA SER A 95 5.79 -3.27 28.51
C SER A 95 6.31 -2.10 27.68
N ARG A 96 5.55 -1.70 26.67
CA ARG A 96 5.83 -0.47 25.94
C ARG A 96 5.62 0.75 26.82
N ASN A 97 6.41 1.80 26.60
CA ASN A 97 6.04 3.11 27.10
C ASN A 97 4.77 3.57 26.38
N ILE A 98 3.84 4.20 27.10
CA ILE A 98 2.59 4.71 26.51
C ILE A 98 2.84 6.12 26.01
N MET A 99 2.50 6.38 24.74
CA MET A 99 2.65 7.70 24.12
C MET A 99 1.89 8.74 24.94
N PRO A 100 2.55 9.79 25.46
CA PRO A 100 1.87 10.85 26.17
C PRO A 100 0.92 11.59 25.24
N LEU A 101 -0.32 11.72 25.66
CA LEU A 101 -1.36 12.43 24.91
C LEU A 101 -1.60 13.82 25.49
N CYS A 102 -1.99 14.74 24.62
CA CYS A 102 -2.49 16.02 25.03
C CYS A 102 -3.92 15.90 25.55
N GLY A 103 -4.18 16.50 26.71
CA GLY A 103 -5.51 16.51 27.30
C GLY A 103 -6.48 17.39 26.50
N PRO A 104 -7.80 17.19 26.61
CA PRO A 104 -8.79 17.96 25.86
C PRO A 104 -8.69 19.49 26.05
N LYS A 105 -8.26 19.91 27.25
CA LYS A 105 -8.11 21.34 27.59
C LYS A 105 -6.86 21.98 26.99
N GLU A 106 -5.83 21.18 26.74
CA GLU A 106 -4.52 21.63 26.27
C GLU A 106 -4.39 21.52 24.74
N LEU A 107 -5.39 20.93 24.07
CA LEU A 107 -5.34 20.59 22.65
C LEU A 107 -5.17 21.81 21.74
N ALA A 108 -5.73 22.95 22.14
CA ALA A 108 -5.58 24.22 21.42
C ALA A 108 -4.12 24.70 21.38
N GLU A 109 -3.31 24.34 22.38
CA GLU A 109 -1.90 24.70 22.46
C GLU A 109 -1.00 23.61 21.89
N CYS A 110 -1.35 22.35 22.08
CA CYS A 110 -0.48 21.22 21.71
C CYS A 110 -0.23 21.08 20.21
N LYS A 111 -1.06 21.65 19.31
CA LYS A 111 -1.05 21.49 17.84
C LYS A 111 -1.19 20.05 17.32
N GLU A 112 -0.63 19.08 18.03
CA GLU A 112 -0.65 17.64 17.80
C GLU A 112 -1.22 16.93 19.05
N ILE A 113 -1.91 15.81 18.84
CA ILE A 113 -2.52 15.04 19.94
C ILE A 113 -1.45 14.28 20.73
N GLU A 114 -0.44 13.76 20.05
CA GLU A 114 0.68 13.04 20.66
C GLU A 114 1.78 14.03 21.02
N LYS A 115 2.22 14.02 22.29
CA LYS A 115 3.27 14.93 22.77
C LYS A 115 4.69 14.41 22.51
N GLY A 116 4.82 13.18 22.02
CA GLY A 116 6.09 12.49 21.92
C GLY A 116 6.67 12.08 23.27
N TYR A 117 7.83 11.42 23.23
CA TYR A 117 8.57 11.02 24.42
C TYR A 117 9.60 12.06 24.85
N SER A 118 9.90 12.08 26.15
CA SER A 118 11.14 12.72 26.64
C SER A 118 12.36 11.97 26.09
N ALA A 119 13.53 12.63 26.05
CA ALA A 119 14.74 12.01 25.51
C ALA A 119 15.11 10.70 26.22
N ASP A 120 14.91 10.61 27.54
CA ASP A 120 15.22 9.41 28.32
C ASP A 120 14.21 8.29 28.05
N THR A 121 12.91 8.62 27.98
CA THR A 121 11.86 7.64 27.63
C THR A 121 12.04 7.13 26.20
N ALA A 122 12.45 8.00 25.27
CA ALA A 122 12.73 7.61 23.89
C ALA A 122 13.91 6.62 23.81
N LYS A 123 14.98 6.82 24.61
CA LYS A 123 16.10 5.89 24.68
C LYS A 123 15.69 4.55 25.29
N ASP A 124 14.91 4.58 26.36
CA ASP A 124 14.37 3.38 27.00
C ASP A 124 13.49 2.59 26.02
N GLU A 125 12.56 3.26 25.33
CA GLU A 125 11.71 2.65 24.31
C GLU A 125 12.54 2.05 23.15
N ALA A 126 13.57 2.77 22.68
CA ALA A 126 14.45 2.30 21.63
C ALA A 126 15.28 1.08 22.06
N SER A 127 15.65 0.98 23.34
CA SER A 127 16.41 -0.16 23.87
C SER A 127 15.63 -1.47 23.86
N ARG A 128 14.30 -1.42 23.81
CA ARG A 128 13.43 -2.59 23.66
C ARG A 128 13.37 -3.13 22.23
N CYS A 129 13.93 -2.41 21.25
CA CYS A 129 13.93 -2.84 19.84
C CYS A 129 14.73 -4.13 19.65
N LEU A 130 14.10 -5.18 19.14
CA LEU A 130 14.76 -6.46 18.82
C LEU A 130 15.61 -6.41 17.55
N GLN A 131 15.66 -5.25 16.87
CA GLN A 131 16.38 -5.05 15.61
C GLN A 131 16.01 -6.08 14.52
N CYS A 132 14.79 -6.63 14.56
CA CYS A 132 14.33 -7.66 13.63
C CYS A 132 14.34 -7.19 12.17
N GLY A 133 14.20 -5.88 11.92
CA GLY A 133 14.35 -5.31 10.59
C GLY A 133 15.75 -5.49 10.00
N LEU A 134 16.81 -5.48 10.81
CA LEU A 134 18.16 -5.79 10.34
C LEU A 134 18.23 -7.27 9.94
N ILE A 135 17.72 -8.17 10.76
CA ILE A 135 17.74 -9.62 10.46
C ILE A 135 16.94 -9.94 9.18
N CYS A 136 15.76 -9.33 9.00
CA CYS A 136 14.86 -9.64 7.88
C CYS A 136 15.21 -8.90 6.57
N TYR A 137 15.85 -7.73 6.64
CA TYR A 137 16.14 -6.92 5.45
C TYR A 137 17.63 -6.76 5.14
N GLU A 138 18.52 -7.01 6.10
CA GLU A 138 19.97 -7.11 5.87
C GLU A 138 20.25 -8.48 5.24
N ARG A 139 20.24 -8.54 3.91
CA ARG A 139 20.75 -9.71 3.19
C ARG A 139 22.25 -9.82 3.41
N ARG A 140 22.67 -10.53 4.46
CA ARG A 140 24.03 -11.07 4.56
C ARG A 140 24.18 -12.19 3.54
N TRP A 141 24.45 -11.82 2.28
CA TRP A 141 24.98 -12.76 1.30
C TRP A 141 26.34 -13.25 1.79
N GLY A 142 26.40 -14.43 2.40
CA GLY A 142 27.70 -14.96 2.83
C GLY A 142 27.77 -16.30 3.57
N GLU A 143 26.73 -16.78 4.27
CA GLU A 143 26.86 -17.99 5.10
C GLU A 143 25.57 -18.81 5.14
N MET A 144 25.05 -19.23 3.98
CA MET A 144 24.15 -20.38 3.94
C MET A 144 24.95 -21.56 3.41
N GLU A 145 25.49 -22.38 4.33
CA GLU A 145 25.92 -23.73 4.01
C GLU A 145 24.76 -24.45 3.31
N GLN A 146 25.04 -25.02 2.15
CA GLN A 146 24.05 -25.73 1.34
C GLN A 146 23.50 -26.90 2.17
N PRO A 147 22.17 -27.07 2.29
CA PRO A 147 21.65 -28.26 2.94
C PRO A 147 22.05 -29.49 2.12
N GLU A 148 22.68 -30.45 2.80
CA GLU A 148 23.07 -31.74 2.22
C GLU A 148 21.87 -32.37 1.49
N LYS A 149 22.11 -32.82 0.26
CA LYS A 149 21.12 -33.57 -0.53
C LYS A 149 20.77 -34.84 0.23
N VAL A 150 19.56 -34.90 0.78
CA VAL A 150 18.98 -36.18 1.23
C VAL A 150 18.63 -36.98 -0.02
N GLU A 151 19.46 -37.97 -0.36
CA GLU A 151 19.13 -38.99 -1.36
C GLU A 151 17.86 -39.73 -0.91
N GLN A 152 16.76 -39.52 -1.62
CA GLN A 152 15.58 -40.36 -1.55
C GLN A 152 15.86 -41.64 -2.34
N THR A 153 16.18 -42.72 -1.65
CA THR A 153 16.12 -44.07 -2.23
C THR A 153 14.67 -44.52 -2.35
N ALA A 154 14.33 -45.02 -3.55
CA ALA A 154 13.03 -45.56 -3.95
C ALA A 154 12.62 -46.82 -3.19
#